data_AF-A0A1B8AQG2-F1
#
_entry.id   AF-A0A1B8AQG2-F1
#
_cell.length_a   1.000
_cell.length_b   1.000
_cell.length_c   1.000
_cell.angle_alpha   90.00
_cell.angle_beta   90.00
_cell.angle_gamma   90.00
#
_symmetry.space_group_name_H-M   'P 1'
#
loop_
_entity.id
_entity.type
_entity.pdbx_description
1 polymer ?
#
loop_
_entity_poly.entity_id
_entity_poly.type
_entity_poly.pdbx_seq_one_letter_code
_entity_poly.pdbx_strand_id
1 'polypeptide(L)'
;MDEDFIGIPDGDFNDGYSCLMKAIEDIHNNPELPLSVTDHMYLRALVSGLTNRRDYAQYDTLHHFPGDNPLPHAKDCPYRIIYDNLHNYLADHLDKVAQRIMSRDTDTWLDVYLDEWDLYNKAAARIDHVLNQVNTAWVEDYIVGGIRERFPIHTLHCVQWKKHVWSRVDYEIVDGVQKAMQDNCEYASHVRRFMNKSASRSVGQKWNEMDETSKIYECLEAPFDSMIKAHDRRVNTFIKYRNMLRIVNRGRHNRR
;
A
#
# COMPACT_ATOMS: atom_id res chain seq x y z
N MET A 1 -35.43 1.62 -10.60
CA MET A 1 -34.00 1.68 -10.92
C MET A 1 -33.38 2.29 -9.70
N ASP A 2 -33.10 1.43 -8.74
CA ASP A 2 -32.56 1.83 -7.45
C ASP A 2 -31.05 1.88 -7.64
N GLU A 3 -30.51 3.10 -7.63
CA GLU A 3 -29.06 3.29 -7.54
C GLU A 3 -28.67 2.84 -6.13
N ASP A 4 -27.97 1.71 -6.04
CA ASP A 4 -27.30 1.27 -4.82
C ASP A 4 -26.19 2.28 -4.50
N PHE A 5 -26.59 3.39 -3.88
CA PHE A 5 -25.67 4.32 -3.24
C PHE A 5 -24.88 3.54 -2.18
N ILE A 6 -23.56 3.68 -2.20
CA ILE A 6 -22.78 3.45 -0.98
C ILE A 6 -23.45 4.35 0.06
N GLY A 7 -24.04 3.76 1.09
CA GLY A 7 -24.85 4.44 2.10
C GLY A 7 -24.01 5.40 2.94
N ILE A 8 -23.58 6.51 2.32
CA ILE A 8 -22.95 7.63 2.98
C ILE A 8 -24.05 8.20 3.89
N PRO A 9 -23.94 8.07 5.23
CA PRO A 9 -25.05 8.36 6.12
C PRO A 9 -25.37 9.85 6.16
N ASP A 10 -26.64 10.22 6.16
CA ASP A 10 -27.14 11.59 6.36
C ASP A 10 -27.02 12.11 7.83
N GLY A 11 -26.05 11.60 8.61
CA GLY A 11 -25.98 11.81 10.07
C GLY A 11 -24.79 12.66 10.57
N ASP A 12 -25.12 13.73 11.31
CA ASP A 12 -24.30 14.59 12.20
C ASP A 12 -22.76 14.56 12.01
N PHE A 13 -22.29 15.28 10.97
CA PHE A 13 -20.90 15.38 10.50
C PHE A 13 -20.07 16.42 11.26
N ASN A 14 -19.94 16.33 12.59
CA ASN A 14 -19.08 17.29 13.30
C ASN A 14 -17.57 16.99 13.16
N ASP A 15 -17.19 15.79 12.70
CA ASP A 15 -15.78 15.43 12.42
C ASP A 15 -15.60 14.80 11.02
N GLY A 16 -15.07 15.58 10.08
CA GLY A 16 -14.84 15.14 8.70
C GLY A 16 -13.81 14.00 8.57
N TYR A 17 -12.92 13.80 9.55
CA TYR A 17 -12.00 12.65 9.55
C TYR A 17 -12.75 11.34 9.77
N SER A 18 -13.67 11.30 10.74
CA SER A 18 -14.52 10.14 10.99
C SER A 18 -15.32 9.73 9.76
N CYS A 19 -15.84 10.70 9.01
CA CYS A 19 -16.61 10.46 7.78
C CYS A 19 -15.74 9.91 6.64
N LEU A 20 -14.52 10.43 6.49
CA LEU A 20 -13.56 9.88 5.54
C LEU A 20 -13.18 8.44 5.90
N MET A 21 -12.93 8.15 7.17
CA MET A 21 -12.57 6.81 7.62
C MET A 21 -13.71 5.81 7.43
N LYS A 22 -14.95 6.21 7.68
CA LYS A 22 -16.12 5.38 7.39
C LYS A 22 -16.24 5.04 5.91
N ALA A 23 -16.05 6.03 5.03
CA ALA A 23 -16.06 5.77 3.58
C ALA A 23 -14.91 4.83 3.14
N ILE A 24 -13.72 4.96 3.74
CA ILE A 24 -12.58 4.04 3.50
C ILE A 24 -12.93 2.61 3.95
N GLU A 25 -13.59 2.48 5.10
CA GLU A 25 -14.09 1.19 5.59
C GLU A 25 -15.13 0.58 4.65
N ASP A 26 -16.10 1.38 4.20
CA ASP A 26 -17.14 0.94 3.26
C ASP A 26 -16.55 0.46 1.92
N ILE A 27 -15.52 1.15 1.41
CA ILE A 27 -14.80 0.75 0.17
C ILE A 27 -14.09 -0.60 0.37
N HIS A 28 -13.46 -0.84 1.51
CA HIS A 28 -12.79 -2.11 1.81
C HIS A 28 -13.78 -3.25 2.06
N ASN A 29 -14.94 -2.96 2.64
CA ASN A 29 -15.98 -3.95 2.87
C ASN A 29 -16.77 -4.27 1.58
N ASN A 30 -16.79 -3.35 0.60
CA ASN A 30 -17.48 -3.51 -0.68
C ASN A 30 -16.56 -3.23 -1.89
N PRO A 31 -15.46 -3.99 -2.05
CA PRO A 31 -14.44 -3.73 -3.08
C PRO A 31 -14.91 -3.97 -4.51
N GLU A 32 -16.04 -4.65 -4.70
CA GLU A 32 -16.63 -4.90 -6.02
C GLU A 32 -17.51 -3.74 -6.51
N LEU A 33 -18.21 -3.04 -5.60
CA LEU A 33 -19.12 -1.95 -5.96
C LEU A 33 -18.33 -0.74 -6.47
N PRO A 34 -18.43 -0.35 -7.75
CA PRO A 34 -17.68 0.78 -8.26
C PRO A 34 -18.08 2.06 -7.52
N LEU A 35 -17.09 2.87 -7.17
CA LEU A 35 -17.36 4.19 -6.60
C LEU A 35 -17.97 5.08 -7.70
N SER A 36 -19.16 5.62 -7.46
CA SER A 36 -19.77 6.52 -8.44
C SER A 36 -18.90 7.78 -8.62
N VAL A 37 -19.04 8.46 -9.76
CA VAL A 37 -18.31 9.72 -9.99
C VAL A 37 -18.67 10.75 -8.92
N THR A 38 -19.94 10.78 -8.49
CA THR A 38 -20.44 11.67 -7.44
C THR A 38 -19.77 11.38 -6.10
N ASP A 39 -19.73 10.11 -5.67
CA ASP A 39 -19.10 9.70 -4.40
C ASP A 39 -17.60 10.00 -4.43
N HIS A 40 -16.96 9.73 -5.56
CA HIS A 40 -15.54 10.03 -5.74
C HIS A 40 -15.26 11.54 -5.62
N MET A 41 -16.06 12.38 -6.27
CA MET A 41 -15.91 13.83 -6.18
C MET A 41 -16.21 14.36 -4.78
N TYR A 42 -17.23 13.81 -4.12
CA TYR A 42 -17.55 14.12 -2.72
C TYR A 42 -16.38 13.80 -1.79
N LEU A 43 -15.83 12.59 -1.87
CA LEU A 43 -14.70 12.19 -1.03
C LEU A 43 -13.47 13.05 -1.31
N ARG A 44 -13.16 13.36 -2.58
CA ARG A 44 -12.06 14.28 -2.89
C ARG A 44 -12.29 15.69 -2.34
N ALA A 45 -13.51 16.21 -2.44
CA ALA A 45 -13.87 17.50 -1.88
C ALA A 45 -13.75 17.50 -0.34
N LEU A 46 -14.15 16.41 0.32
CA LEU A 46 -14.00 16.22 1.77
C LEU A 46 -12.52 16.24 2.16
N VAL A 47 -11.68 15.42 1.52
CA VAL A 47 -10.24 15.38 1.80
C VAL A 47 -9.63 16.76 1.53
N SER A 48 -10.03 17.44 0.46
CA SER A 48 -9.59 18.80 0.14
C SER A 48 -10.03 19.82 1.20
N GLY A 49 -11.25 19.73 1.73
CA GLY A 49 -11.73 20.60 2.81
C GLY A 49 -11.02 20.37 4.14
N LEU A 50 -10.66 19.11 4.45
CA LEU A 50 -9.85 18.75 5.61
C LEU A 50 -8.42 19.28 5.49
N THR A 51 -7.84 19.21 4.29
CA THR A 51 -6.46 19.62 4.08
C THR A 51 -6.32 21.12 3.87
N ASN A 52 -7.23 21.80 3.16
CA ASN A 52 -7.16 23.24 2.83
C ASN A 52 -7.43 24.22 3.99
N ARG A 53 -7.61 23.77 5.24
CA ARG A 53 -7.69 24.69 6.38
C ARG A 53 -6.38 25.49 6.45
N ARG A 54 -6.51 26.82 6.48
CA ARG A 54 -5.53 27.90 6.17
C ARG A 54 -4.25 27.96 7.04
N ASP A 55 -3.69 26.84 7.48
CA ASP A 55 -2.44 26.80 8.27
C ASP A 55 -1.19 26.44 7.44
N TYR A 56 -1.24 26.52 6.10
CA TYR A 56 -0.07 26.25 5.25
C TYR A 56 0.97 27.37 5.20
N ALA A 57 0.65 28.58 5.69
CA ALA A 57 1.60 29.70 5.70
C ALA A 57 2.86 29.43 6.57
N GLN A 58 2.85 28.38 7.40
CA GLN A 58 4.01 27.96 8.19
C GLN A 58 4.86 26.85 7.52
N TYR A 59 4.40 26.23 6.43
CA TYR A 59 5.14 25.17 5.74
C TYR A 59 6.05 25.69 4.62
N ASP A 60 5.78 26.90 4.10
CA ASP A 60 6.55 27.53 3.01
C ASP A 60 8.00 27.89 3.41
N THR A 61 8.36 27.72 4.68
CA THR A 61 9.76 27.83 5.15
C THR A 61 10.59 26.55 4.92
N LEU A 62 10.00 25.47 4.39
CA LEU A 62 10.69 24.19 4.13
C LEU A 62 11.48 24.14 2.81
N HIS A 63 11.45 25.19 2.00
CA HIS A 63 12.35 25.31 0.84
C HIS A 63 13.81 25.68 1.21
N HIS A 64 14.18 25.65 2.49
CA HIS A 64 15.57 25.80 2.91
C HIS A 64 16.36 24.50 2.73
N PHE A 65 17.47 24.58 1.97
CA PHE A 65 18.46 23.52 1.81
C PHE A 65 18.75 22.80 3.15
N PRO A 66 18.50 21.48 3.30
CA PRO A 66 18.56 20.87 4.62
C PRO A 66 20.00 20.48 4.95
N GLY A 67 20.70 21.37 5.66
CA GLY A 67 21.77 21.03 6.57
C GLY A 67 21.17 20.75 7.96
N ASP A 68 21.14 19.47 8.32
CA ASP A 68 21.18 18.95 9.70
C ASP A 68 20.04 19.18 10.71
N ASN A 69 18.83 19.57 10.31
CA ASN A 69 17.66 19.46 11.21
C ASN A 69 16.55 18.56 10.64
N PRO A 70 15.93 17.68 11.45
CA PRO A 70 14.74 16.94 11.05
C PRO A 70 13.64 17.92 10.65
N LEU A 71 12.93 17.62 9.57
CA LEU A 71 11.71 18.32 9.16
C LEU A 71 10.85 18.60 10.41
N PRO A 72 10.36 19.83 10.64
CA PRO A 72 9.47 20.10 11.76
C PRO A 72 8.22 19.26 11.56
N HIS A 73 8.14 18.17 12.32
CA HIS A 73 6.94 17.39 12.47
C HIS A 73 5.89 18.29 13.14
N ALA A 74 5.16 19.05 12.35
CA ALA A 74 3.89 19.58 12.80
C ALA A 74 3.01 18.36 13.11
N LYS A 75 2.87 18.07 14.41
CA LYS A 75 2.06 16.99 14.96
C LYS A 75 0.61 17.05 14.46
N ASP A 76 0.19 18.24 14.01
CA ASP A 76 -1.17 18.58 13.59
C ASP A 76 -1.31 18.76 12.06
N CYS A 77 -0.39 18.20 11.25
CA CYS A 77 -0.51 18.24 9.79
C CYS A 77 -1.71 17.39 9.31
N PRO A 78 -2.70 17.97 8.60
CA PRO A 78 -3.90 17.23 8.16
C PRO A 78 -3.58 16.00 7.29
N TYR A 79 -2.59 16.10 6.39
CA TYR A 79 -2.16 14.98 5.55
C TYR A 79 -1.62 13.81 6.38
N ARG A 80 -0.84 14.13 7.42
CA ARG A 80 -0.29 13.13 8.34
C ARG A 80 -1.41 12.42 9.10
N ILE A 81 -2.39 13.16 9.62
CA ILE A 81 -3.52 12.59 10.36
C ILE A 81 -4.28 11.60 9.46
N ILE A 82 -4.57 11.98 8.20
CA ILE A 82 -5.22 11.08 7.23
C ILE A 82 -4.39 9.82 6.99
N TYR A 83 -3.08 9.99 6.77
CA TYR A 83 -2.16 8.88 6.51
C TYR A 83 -2.06 7.91 7.69
N ASP A 84 -1.85 8.45 8.89
CA ASP A 84 -1.69 7.66 10.13
C ASP A 84 -3.02 6.95 10.48
N ASN A 85 -4.17 7.59 10.28
CA ASN A 85 -5.48 6.96 10.45
C ASN A 85 -5.70 5.80 9.47
N LEU A 86 -5.37 6.00 8.19
CA LEU A 86 -5.43 4.93 7.20
C LEU A 86 -4.49 3.77 7.57
N HIS A 87 -3.25 4.08 7.96
CA HIS A 87 -2.27 3.07 8.36
C HIS A 87 -2.80 2.21 9.52
N ASN A 88 -3.36 2.83 10.56
CA ASN A 88 -3.91 2.11 11.71
C ASN A 88 -5.14 1.27 11.34
N TYR A 89 -6.06 1.85 10.56
CA TYR A 89 -7.22 1.13 10.04
C TYR A 89 -6.80 -0.12 9.25
N LEU A 90 -5.81 0.01 8.35
CA LEU A 90 -5.35 -1.10 7.52
C LEU A 90 -4.76 -2.23 8.37
N ALA A 91 -4.00 -1.90 9.42
CA ALA A 91 -3.48 -2.91 10.34
C ALA A 91 -4.61 -3.72 10.99
N ASP A 92 -5.63 -3.05 11.53
CA ASP A 92 -6.77 -3.70 12.18
C ASP A 92 -7.65 -4.48 11.19
N HIS A 93 -7.85 -3.95 9.98
CA HIS A 93 -8.63 -4.60 8.93
C HIS A 93 -7.94 -5.87 8.43
N LEU A 94 -6.65 -5.79 8.12
CA LEU A 94 -5.88 -6.91 7.57
C LEU A 94 -5.63 -8.02 8.58
N ASP A 95 -5.56 -7.68 9.87
CA ASP A 95 -5.52 -8.68 10.93
C ASP A 95 -6.78 -9.57 10.91
N LYS A 96 -7.96 -8.99 10.61
CA LYS A 96 -9.21 -9.76 10.42
C LYS A 96 -9.18 -10.56 9.13
N VAL A 97 -8.66 -10.00 8.03
CA VAL A 97 -8.51 -10.72 6.75
C VAL A 97 -7.65 -11.97 6.93
N ALA A 98 -6.49 -11.85 7.59
CA ALA A 98 -5.61 -12.98 7.88
C ALA A 98 -6.35 -14.09 8.66
N GLN A 99 -7.11 -13.72 9.69
CA GLN A 99 -7.92 -14.68 10.46
C GLN A 99 -8.97 -15.37 9.59
N ARG A 100 -9.63 -14.64 8.68
CA ARG A 100 -10.60 -15.24 7.74
C ARG A 100 -9.93 -16.26 6.84
N ILE A 101 -8.77 -15.94 6.26
CA ILE A 101 -8.01 -16.87 5.40
C ILE A 101 -7.67 -18.14 6.17
N MET A 102 -7.11 -18.00 7.38
CA MET A 102 -6.70 -19.14 8.23
C MET A 102 -7.88 -19.98 8.75
N SER A 103 -9.10 -19.43 8.80
CA SER A 103 -10.29 -20.15 9.25
C SER A 103 -10.89 -21.09 8.20
N ARG A 104 -10.41 -21.05 6.96
CA ARG A 104 -10.88 -21.89 5.84
C ARG A 104 -10.13 -23.22 5.79
N ASP A 105 -10.66 -24.16 5.00
CA ASP A 105 -10.04 -25.46 4.77
C ASP A 105 -8.75 -25.33 3.95
N THR A 106 -7.75 -26.12 4.33
CA THR A 106 -6.37 -26.14 3.76
C THR A 106 -6.35 -26.28 2.25
N ASP A 107 -7.31 -27.04 1.71
CA ASP A 107 -7.37 -27.41 0.30
C ASP A 107 -7.83 -26.25 -0.61
N THR A 108 -8.17 -25.11 -0.02
CA THR A 108 -8.65 -23.91 -0.72
C THR A 108 -7.87 -22.64 -0.37
N TRP A 109 -6.81 -22.76 0.45
CA TRP A 109 -6.11 -21.60 1.00
C TRP A 109 -5.49 -20.68 -0.05
N LEU A 110 -4.93 -21.22 -1.12
CA LEU A 110 -4.36 -20.39 -2.19
C LEU A 110 -5.44 -19.60 -2.92
N ASP A 111 -6.58 -20.21 -3.24
CA ASP A 111 -7.67 -19.53 -3.96
C ASP A 111 -8.25 -18.41 -3.09
N VAL A 112 -8.54 -18.72 -1.82
CA VAL A 112 -9.04 -17.74 -0.84
C VAL A 112 -8.04 -16.59 -0.66
N TYR A 113 -6.74 -16.88 -0.56
CA TYR A 113 -5.72 -15.85 -0.45
C TYR A 113 -5.66 -14.94 -1.68
N LEU A 114 -5.71 -15.52 -2.88
CA LEU A 114 -5.67 -14.75 -4.12
C LEU A 114 -6.93 -13.88 -4.31
N ASP A 115 -8.10 -14.40 -3.93
CA ASP A 115 -9.36 -13.66 -3.99
C ASP A 115 -9.37 -12.51 -2.99
N GLU A 116 -8.98 -12.74 -1.75
CA GLU A 116 -8.86 -11.68 -0.73
C GLU A 116 -7.85 -10.60 -1.14
N TRP A 117 -6.72 -10.99 -1.76
CA TRP A 117 -5.76 -10.04 -2.33
C TRP A 117 -6.37 -9.22 -3.47
N ASP A 118 -7.08 -9.84 -4.42
CA ASP A 118 -7.68 -9.13 -5.56
C ASP A 118 -8.73 -8.11 -5.10
N LEU A 119 -9.59 -8.51 -4.15
CA LEU A 119 -10.59 -7.63 -3.52
C LEU A 119 -9.91 -6.46 -2.78
N TYR A 120 -8.92 -6.76 -1.94
CA TYR A 120 -8.18 -5.74 -1.21
C TYR A 120 -7.44 -4.77 -2.16
N ASN A 121 -6.82 -5.28 -3.22
CA ASN A 121 -6.09 -4.47 -4.19
C ASN A 121 -7.02 -3.57 -5.02
N LYS A 122 -8.25 -4.00 -5.32
CA LYS A 122 -9.28 -3.14 -5.93
C LYS A 122 -9.67 -1.98 -5.01
N ALA A 123 -9.87 -2.24 -3.72
CA ALA A 123 -10.12 -1.19 -2.73
C ALA A 123 -8.93 -0.21 -2.64
N ALA A 124 -7.71 -0.74 -2.57
CA ALA A 124 -6.47 0.05 -2.51
C ALA A 124 -6.35 1.03 -3.68
N ALA A 125 -6.64 0.59 -4.91
CA ALA A 125 -6.61 1.44 -6.09
C ALA A 125 -7.61 2.61 -6.03
N ARG A 126 -8.82 2.35 -5.51
CA ARG A 126 -9.85 3.39 -5.35
C ARG A 126 -9.47 4.41 -4.29
N ILE A 127 -8.95 3.93 -3.16
CA ILE A 127 -8.53 4.77 -2.05
C ILE A 127 -7.32 5.60 -2.44
N ASP A 128 -6.36 5.04 -3.18
CA ASP A 128 -5.24 5.80 -3.74
C ASP A 128 -5.73 6.94 -4.63
N HIS A 129 -6.75 6.71 -5.46
CA HIS A 129 -7.33 7.76 -6.30
C HIS A 129 -8.02 8.86 -5.48
N VAL A 130 -8.76 8.51 -4.41
CA VAL A 130 -9.38 9.49 -3.48
C VAL A 130 -8.32 10.29 -2.72
N LEU A 131 -7.25 9.62 -2.26
CA LEU A 131 -6.20 10.19 -1.42
C LEU A 131 -4.96 10.64 -2.20
N ASN A 132 -5.01 10.71 -3.53
CA ASN A 132 -3.85 11.06 -4.35
C ASN A 132 -3.24 12.42 -3.98
N GLN A 133 -4.05 13.36 -3.50
CA GLN A 133 -3.52 14.64 -3.01
C GLN A 133 -2.61 14.50 -1.78
N VAL A 134 -2.78 13.46 -0.95
CA VAL A 134 -1.87 13.13 0.15
C VAL A 134 -0.53 12.67 -0.41
N ASN A 135 -0.55 11.87 -1.50
CA ASN A 135 0.66 11.46 -2.19
C ASN A 135 1.45 12.69 -2.67
N THR A 136 0.79 13.53 -3.49
CA THR A 136 1.46 14.63 -4.19
C THR A 136 1.87 15.78 -3.26
N ALA A 137 1.08 16.11 -2.24
CA ALA A 137 1.32 17.27 -1.39
C ALA A 137 2.14 16.97 -0.13
N TRP A 138 2.29 15.69 0.24
CA TRP A 138 2.95 15.33 1.50
C TRP A 138 3.93 14.16 1.33
N VAL A 139 3.50 13.01 0.84
CA VAL A 139 4.36 11.82 0.78
C VAL A 139 5.58 12.03 -0.12
N GLU A 140 5.40 12.71 -1.26
CA GLU A 140 6.48 12.99 -2.21
C GLU A 140 7.65 13.75 -1.59
N ASP A 141 7.38 14.72 -0.71
CA ASP A 141 8.42 15.47 -0.01
C ASP A 141 9.28 14.58 0.90
N TYR A 142 8.65 13.58 1.55
CA TYR A 142 9.38 12.61 2.37
C TYR A 142 10.24 11.67 1.51
N ILE A 143 9.74 11.26 0.34
CA ILE A 143 10.49 10.43 -0.62
C ILE A 143 11.72 11.18 -1.13
N VAL A 144 11.53 12.44 -1.57
CA VAL A 144 12.63 13.32 -2.01
C VAL A 144 13.59 13.62 -0.86
N GLY A 145 13.07 13.73 0.36
CA GLY A 145 13.84 13.84 1.60
C GLY A 145 14.67 12.61 1.95
N GLY A 146 14.43 11.47 1.29
CA GLY A 146 15.13 10.21 1.54
C GLY A 146 14.55 9.37 2.69
N ILE A 147 13.32 9.65 3.11
CA ILE A 147 12.63 8.89 4.16
C ILE A 147 12.03 7.63 3.55
N ARG A 148 12.49 6.46 4.02
CA ARG A 148 12.09 5.15 3.49
C ARG A 148 10.70 4.73 3.93
N GLU A 149 10.34 5.00 5.18
CA GLU A 149 9.11 4.55 5.84
C GLU A 149 7.87 5.41 5.53
N ARG A 150 7.89 6.13 4.41
CA ARG A 150 6.75 6.91 3.92
C ARG A 150 6.46 6.45 2.52
N PHE A 151 5.35 5.73 2.38
CA PHE A 151 4.95 5.07 1.15
C PHE A 151 3.77 5.81 0.52
N PRO A 152 3.71 5.94 -0.82
CA PRO A 152 2.49 6.34 -1.51
C PRO A 152 1.31 5.45 -1.11
N ILE A 153 0.07 5.96 -1.12
CA ILE A 153 -1.10 5.26 -0.58
C ILE A 153 -1.25 3.84 -1.13
N HIS A 154 -1.17 3.63 -2.45
CA HIS A 154 -1.23 2.26 -2.99
C HIS A 154 -0.07 1.36 -2.51
N THR A 155 1.15 1.91 -2.41
CA THR A 155 2.31 1.17 -1.91
C THR A 155 2.18 0.88 -0.42
N LEU A 156 1.59 1.78 0.36
CA LEU A 156 1.26 1.55 1.77
C LEU A 156 0.36 0.32 1.90
N HIS A 157 -0.68 0.19 1.08
CA HIS A 157 -1.56 -0.99 1.10
C HIS A 157 -0.77 -2.29 0.87
N CYS A 158 0.19 -2.27 -0.04
CA CYS A 158 1.07 -3.42 -0.34
C CYS A 158 1.98 -3.77 0.84
N VAL A 159 2.57 -2.76 1.49
CA VAL A 159 3.39 -2.94 2.69
C VAL A 159 2.55 -3.51 3.84
N GLN A 160 1.33 -3.01 4.03
CA GLN A 160 0.43 -3.51 5.08
C GLN A 160 0.02 -4.94 4.80
N TRP A 161 -0.30 -5.30 3.55
CA TRP A 161 -0.59 -6.70 3.18
C TRP A 161 0.57 -7.63 3.51
N LYS A 162 1.79 -7.26 3.08
CA LYS A 162 3.01 -8.03 3.37
C LYS A 162 3.20 -8.21 4.88
N LYS A 163 2.96 -7.16 5.66
CA LYS A 163 3.21 -7.12 7.11
C LYS A 163 2.14 -7.85 7.93
N HIS A 164 0.87 -7.72 7.59
CA HIS A 164 -0.25 -8.15 8.43
C HIS A 164 -0.96 -9.41 7.94
N VAL A 165 -0.97 -9.66 6.62
CA VAL A 165 -1.54 -10.88 6.05
C VAL A 165 -0.45 -11.87 5.75
N TRP A 166 0.42 -11.55 4.79
CA TRP A 166 1.42 -12.50 4.27
C TRP A 166 2.28 -13.11 5.38
N SER A 167 2.85 -12.28 6.27
CA SER A 167 3.68 -12.73 7.39
C SER A 167 3.02 -13.72 8.37
N ARG A 168 1.68 -13.86 8.32
CA ARG A 168 0.90 -14.73 9.20
C ARG A 168 0.38 -15.99 8.51
N VAL A 169 0.31 -15.99 7.18
CA VAL A 169 -0.34 -17.06 6.40
C VAL A 169 0.61 -17.71 5.39
N ASP A 170 1.82 -17.16 5.22
CA ASP A 170 2.75 -17.59 4.18
C ASP A 170 3.14 -19.07 4.34
N TYR A 171 3.51 -19.48 5.55
CA TYR A 171 3.91 -20.86 5.84
C TYR A 171 2.77 -21.84 5.53
N GLU A 172 1.58 -21.57 6.04
CA GLU A 172 0.38 -22.37 5.88
C GLU A 172 -0.01 -22.53 4.41
N ILE A 173 -0.08 -21.42 3.68
CA ILE A 173 -0.43 -21.44 2.25
C ILE A 173 0.63 -22.19 1.46
N VAL A 174 1.91 -21.90 1.68
CA VAL A 174 2.99 -22.53 0.91
C VAL A 174 3.06 -24.03 1.19
N ASP A 175 2.91 -24.46 2.44
CA ASP A 175 2.87 -25.88 2.81
C ASP A 175 1.66 -26.59 2.19
N GLY A 176 0.47 -25.99 2.24
CA GLY A 176 -0.74 -26.53 1.61
C GLY A 176 -0.60 -26.66 0.09
N VAL A 177 -0.05 -25.63 -0.57
CA VAL A 177 0.23 -25.65 -2.01
C VAL A 177 1.25 -26.73 -2.36
N GLN A 178 2.32 -26.85 -1.58
CA GLN A 178 3.36 -27.85 -1.81
C GLN A 178 2.83 -29.27 -1.66
N LYS A 179 2.03 -29.55 -0.63
CA LYS A 179 1.36 -30.86 -0.45
C LYS A 179 0.43 -31.18 -1.61
N ALA A 180 -0.40 -30.23 -2.03
CA ALA A 180 -1.27 -30.42 -3.18
C ALA A 180 -0.48 -30.77 -4.46
N MET A 181 0.68 -30.14 -4.67
CA MET A 181 1.56 -30.44 -5.81
C MET A 181 2.20 -31.82 -5.75
N GLN A 182 2.58 -32.28 -4.54
CA GLN A 182 3.18 -33.61 -4.30
C GLN A 182 2.16 -34.74 -4.47
N ASP A 183 0.96 -34.56 -3.94
CA ASP A 183 -0.12 -35.56 -4.01
C ASP A 183 -0.73 -35.66 -5.42
N ASN A 184 -0.38 -34.71 -6.30
CA ASN A 184 -0.84 -34.63 -7.69
C ASN A 184 -2.37 -34.73 -7.83
N CYS A 185 -3.07 -34.14 -6.87
CA CYS A 185 -4.53 -34.04 -6.86
C CYS A 185 -5.04 -33.10 -7.97
N GLU A 186 -6.36 -33.03 -8.16
CA GLU A 186 -6.99 -32.13 -9.14
C GLU A 186 -6.57 -30.65 -8.93
N TYR A 187 -6.43 -30.24 -7.67
CA TYR A 187 -6.00 -28.90 -7.28
C TYR A 187 -4.57 -28.54 -7.74
N ALA A 188 -3.69 -29.53 -7.85
CA ALA A 188 -2.31 -29.34 -8.32
C ALA A 188 -2.25 -28.72 -9.72
N SER A 189 -3.21 -29.04 -10.58
CA SER A 189 -3.28 -28.47 -11.94
C SER A 189 -3.58 -26.98 -11.90
N HIS A 190 -4.42 -26.54 -10.96
CA HIS A 190 -4.74 -25.13 -10.74
C HIS A 190 -3.49 -24.36 -10.28
N VAL A 191 -2.80 -24.87 -9.25
CA VAL A 191 -1.55 -24.31 -8.73
C VAL A 191 -0.49 -24.17 -9.83
N ARG A 192 -0.23 -25.23 -10.59
CA ARG A 192 0.77 -25.21 -11.67
C ARG A 192 0.42 -24.18 -12.75
N ARG A 193 -0.86 -24.04 -13.09
CA ARG A 193 -1.33 -23.02 -14.03
C ARG A 193 -1.06 -21.60 -13.51
N PHE A 194 -1.35 -21.35 -12.23
CA PHE A 194 -1.04 -20.08 -11.59
C PHE A 194 0.47 -19.79 -11.61
N MET A 195 1.29 -20.74 -11.16
CA MET A 195 2.75 -20.60 -11.15
C MET A 195 3.31 -20.33 -12.54
N ASN A 196 2.86 -21.04 -13.58
CA ASN A 196 3.31 -20.83 -14.96
C ASN A 196 2.96 -19.42 -15.47
N LYS A 197 1.78 -18.91 -15.12
CA LYS A 197 1.37 -17.54 -15.46
C LYS A 197 2.26 -16.52 -14.75
N SER A 198 2.59 -16.74 -13.48
CA SER A 198 3.48 -15.88 -12.70
C SER A 198 4.93 -15.94 -13.20
N ALA A 199 5.43 -17.13 -13.54
CA ALA A 199 6.77 -17.35 -14.09
C ALA A 199 7.01 -16.57 -15.38
N SER A 200 6.00 -16.47 -16.24
CA SER A 200 6.07 -15.69 -17.49
C SER A 200 6.30 -14.19 -17.25
N ARG A 201 5.94 -13.69 -16.06
CA ARG A 201 6.15 -12.30 -15.64
C ARG A 201 7.51 -12.12 -14.95
N SER A 202 8.00 -13.14 -14.25
CA SER A 202 9.34 -13.16 -13.64
C SER A 202 10.40 -13.54 -14.67
N VAL A 203 10.83 -12.57 -15.48
CA VAL A 203 11.91 -12.81 -16.46
C VAL A 203 13.25 -12.81 -15.73
N GLY A 204 13.74 -14.00 -15.34
CA GLY A 204 15.05 -14.14 -14.70
C GLY A 204 15.67 -15.53 -14.84
N GLN A 205 16.98 -15.57 -15.17
CA GLN A 205 17.80 -16.78 -15.23
C GLN A 205 17.80 -17.59 -13.92
N LYS A 206 17.63 -16.90 -12.79
CA LYS A 206 17.58 -17.49 -11.44
C LYS A 206 16.37 -18.39 -11.21
N TRP A 207 15.26 -18.17 -11.91
CA TRP A 207 14.03 -18.93 -11.67
C TRP A 207 14.22 -20.43 -11.93
N ASN A 208 15.08 -20.80 -12.88
CA ASN A 208 15.40 -22.20 -13.19
C ASN A 208 16.25 -22.87 -12.10
N GLU A 209 16.99 -22.09 -11.32
CA GLU A 209 17.90 -22.57 -10.26
C GLU A 209 17.19 -22.66 -8.89
N MET A 210 15.97 -22.14 -8.77
CA MET A 210 15.20 -22.13 -7.53
C MET A 210 14.48 -23.45 -7.28
N ASP A 211 14.46 -23.85 -6.01
CA ASP A 211 13.59 -24.92 -5.53
C ASP A 211 12.11 -24.53 -5.65
N GLU A 212 11.24 -25.53 -5.57
CA GLU A 212 9.80 -25.36 -5.78
C GLU A 212 9.17 -24.45 -4.72
N THR A 213 9.56 -24.58 -3.46
CA THR A 213 9.08 -23.75 -2.35
C THR A 213 9.42 -22.29 -2.60
N SER A 214 10.68 -21.97 -2.95
CA SER A 214 11.11 -20.61 -3.29
C SER A 214 10.34 -20.01 -4.46
N LYS A 215 9.99 -20.82 -5.48
CA LYS A 215 9.16 -20.38 -6.60
C LYS A 215 7.75 -20.03 -6.16
N ILE A 216 7.14 -20.82 -5.26
CA ILE A 216 5.81 -20.53 -4.73
C ILE A 216 5.82 -19.20 -3.98
N TYR A 217 6.78 -19.01 -3.06
CA TYR A 217 6.96 -17.73 -2.34
C TYR A 217 7.07 -16.54 -3.32
N GLU A 218 7.96 -16.63 -4.31
CA GLU A 218 8.12 -15.55 -5.30
C GLU A 218 6.81 -15.26 -6.06
N CYS A 219 6.07 -16.30 -6.46
CA CYS A 219 4.81 -16.12 -7.19
C CYS A 219 3.74 -15.42 -6.34
N LEU A 220 3.66 -15.74 -5.05
CA LEU A 220 2.67 -15.19 -4.13
C LEU A 220 3.04 -13.79 -3.62
N GLU A 221 4.33 -13.47 -3.52
CA GLU A 221 4.80 -12.14 -3.13
C GLU A 221 4.81 -11.12 -4.28
N ALA A 222 5.02 -11.58 -5.52
CA ALA A 222 5.18 -10.72 -6.70
C ALA A 222 4.15 -9.58 -6.85
N PRO A 223 2.84 -9.78 -6.57
CA PRO A 223 1.84 -8.73 -6.74
C PRO A 223 2.09 -7.46 -5.92
N PHE A 224 2.63 -7.58 -4.71
CA PHE A 224 2.90 -6.44 -3.82
C PHE A 224 4.40 -6.09 -3.75
N ASP A 225 5.28 -7.09 -3.82
CA ASP A 225 6.71 -6.90 -3.58
C ASP A 225 7.38 -6.05 -4.67
N SER A 226 6.87 -6.12 -5.90
CA SER A 226 7.35 -5.30 -7.02
C SER A 226 7.22 -3.80 -6.77
N MET A 227 6.09 -3.36 -6.19
CA MET A 227 5.84 -1.95 -5.84
C MET A 227 6.69 -1.49 -4.66
N ILE A 228 6.82 -2.34 -3.62
CA ILE A 228 7.67 -2.06 -2.46
C ILE A 228 9.13 -1.88 -2.90
N LYS A 229 9.65 -2.80 -3.72
CA LYS A 229 11.01 -2.69 -4.28
C LYS A 229 11.19 -1.46 -5.18
N ALA A 230 10.17 -1.08 -5.95
CA ALA A 230 10.22 0.12 -6.78
C ALA A 230 10.34 1.40 -5.93
N HIS A 231 9.56 1.48 -4.85
CA HIS A 231 9.67 2.55 -3.86
C HIS A 231 11.06 2.63 -3.23
N ASP A 232 11.60 1.51 -2.76
CA ASP A 232 12.94 1.47 -2.16
C ASP A 232 14.02 1.95 -3.14
N ARG A 233 13.96 1.53 -4.40
CA ARG A 233 14.88 2.00 -5.45
C ARG A 233 14.76 3.51 -5.66
N ARG A 234 13.54 4.04 -5.64
CA ARG A 234 13.26 5.46 -5.81
C ARG A 234 13.85 6.28 -4.67
N VAL A 235 13.57 5.92 -3.41
CA VAL A 235 14.12 6.61 -2.24
C VAL A 235 15.66 6.54 -2.22
N ASN A 236 16.24 5.38 -2.53
CA ASN A 236 17.69 5.20 -2.59
C ASN A 236 18.36 6.10 -3.65
N THR A 237 17.67 6.40 -4.75
CA THR A 237 18.17 7.31 -5.78
C THR A 237 18.29 8.74 -5.23
N PHE A 238 17.30 9.22 -4.48
CA PHE A 238 17.35 10.53 -3.84
C PHE A 238 18.42 10.62 -2.74
N ILE A 239 18.56 9.57 -1.92
CA ILE A 239 19.63 9.50 -0.92
C ILE A 239 21.00 9.61 -1.58
N LYS A 240 21.25 8.86 -2.66
CA LYS A 240 22.50 8.92 -3.42
C LYS A 240 22.73 10.32 -3.98
N TYR A 241 21.73 10.91 -4.63
CA TYR A 241 21.82 12.26 -5.19
C TYR A 241 22.18 13.32 -4.12
N ARG A 242 21.51 13.29 -2.97
CA ARG A 242 21.78 14.19 -1.85
C ARG A 242 23.19 14.02 -1.29
N ASN A 243 23.67 12.79 -1.16
CA ASN A 243 25.03 12.51 -0.71
C ASN A 243 26.08 13.04 -1.70
N MET A 244 25.85 12.90 -3.02
CA MET A 244 26.73 13.47 -4.04
C MET A 244 26.79 15.00 -3.96
N LEU A 245 25.65 15.68 -3.82
CA LEU A 245 25.61 17.14 -3.67
C LEU A 245 26.39 17.62 -2.43
N ARG A 246 26.27 16.91 -1.31
CA ARG A 246 27.02 17.21 -0.08
C ARG A 246 28.54 17.10 -0.28
N ILE A 247 29.01 16.08 -0.99
CA ILE A 247 30.43 15.88 -1.30
C ILE A 247 30.96 17.03 -2.17
N VAL A 248 30.23 17.39 -3.23
CA VAL A 248 30.61 18.49 -4.13
C VAL A 248 30.70 19.82 -3.39
N ASN A 249 29.73 20.11 -2.51
CA ASN A 249 29.70 21.37 -1.77
C ASN A 249 30.83 21.47 -0.73
N ARG A 250 31.18 20.36 -0.04
CA ARG A 250 32.36 20.31 0.86
C ARG A 250 33.67 20.47 0.09
N GLY A 251 33.80 19.86 -1.09
CA GLY A 251 34.98 20.00 -1.94
C GLY A 251 35.21 21.42 -2.47
N ARG A 252 34.15 22.23 -2.61
CA ARG A 252 34.25 23.66 -2.97
C ARG A 252 34.65 24.55 -1.80
N HIS A 253 34.25 24.22 -0.57
CA HIS A 253 34.62 25.00 0.62
C HIS A 253 36.08 24.79 1.02
N ASN A 254 36.65 23.60 0.79
CA ASN A 254 38.07 23.31 1.09
C ASN A 254 39.07 23.83 0.04
N ARG A 255 38.61 24.50 -1.02
CA ARG A 255 39.44 25.05 -2.12
C ARG A 255 39.45 26.58 -2.17
N ARG A 256 38.85 27.26 -1.18
CA ARG A 256 38.93 28.71 -0.96
C ARG A 256 39.74 28.96 0.30
#